data_AF-A0A953P2U2-F1
#
_entry.id   AF-A0A953P2U2-F1
#
_cell.length_a   1.000
_cell.length_b   1.000
_cell.length_c   1.000
_cell.angle_alpha   90.00
_cell.angle_beta   90.00
_cell.angle_gamma   90.00
#
_symmetry.space_group_name_H-M   'P 1'
#
loop_
_entity.id
_entity.type
_entity.pdbx_description
1 polymer ?
#
loop_
_entity_poly.entity_id
_entity_poly.type
_entity_poly.pdbx_seq_one_letter_code
_entity_poly.pdbx_strand_id
1 'polypeptide(L)'
;MQLTELQKPDPQRYVAPRRAVRAKLPCFLCQTDLEIRTDKNGKRYFICDECGVQAFVRRKLGITRLAKLVRALKRQKSKTNSGQKSPFGFSAALNEIDELKQRIKKLKNKNGFLSSDPDRKREIKALETRVSALLSMLEKHAKTVPPIAK
;
A
#
# COMPACT_ATOMS: atom_id res chain seq x y z
N MET A 1 -15.93 -45.57 -11.45
CA MET A 1 -15.02 -44.42 -11.62
C MET A 1 -15.30 -43.42 -10.51
N GLN A 2 -14.51 -43.45 -9.44
CA GLN A 2 -14.67 -42.52 -8.31
C GLN A 2 -13.60 -41.43 -8.43
N LEU A 3 -14.04 -40.18 -8.49
CA LEU A 3 -13.21 -38.99 -8.52
C LEU A 3 -12.53 -38.83 -7.16
N THR A 4 -11.20 -38.90 -7.14
CA THR A 4 -10.36 -38.67 -5.97
C THR A 4 -10.51 -37.25 -5.46
N GLU A 5 -10.88 -37.11 -4.18
CA GLU A 5 -10.92 -35.86 -3.44
C GLU A 5 -9.52 -35.21 -3.43
N LEU A 6 -9.43 -34.02 -3.99
CA LEU A 6 -8.28 -33.13 -3.85
C LEU A 6 -8.12 -32.77 -2.37
N GLN A 7 -7.14 -33.39 -1.70
CA GLN A 7 -6.71 -33.05 -0.36
C GLN A 7 -6.43 -31.54 -0.27
N LYS A 8 -7.24 -30.84 0.54
CA LYS A 8 -7.00 -29.44 0.90
C LYS A 8 -5.67 -29.36 1.67
N PRO A 9 -4.78 -28.40 1.33
CA PRO A 9 -3.51 -28.28 2.03
C PRO A 9 -3.72 -27.91 3.50
N ASP A 10 -3.03 -28.65 4.37
CA ASP A 10 -3.05 -28.53 5.82
C ASP A 10 -2.54 -27.14 6.29
N PRO A 11 -3.36 -26.33 6.99
CA PRO A 11 -3.01 -24.96 7.39
C PRO A 11 -1.94 -24.90 8.50
N GLN A 12 -1.52 -26.02 9.09
CA GLN A 12 -0.70 -26.02 10.30
C GLN A 12 0.81 -26.28 10.12
N ARG A 13 1.32 -26.51 8.91
CA ARG A 13 2.78 -26.66 8.68
C ARG A 13 3.48 -25.34 8.36
N TYR A 14 3.29 -24.33 9.20
CA TYR A 14 4.09 -23.10 9.19
C TYR A 14 5.32 -23.27 10.11
N VAL A 15 6.49 -23.53 9.53
CA VAL A 15 7.76 -23.54 10.28
C VAL A 15 8.26 -22.09 10.38
N ALA A 16 8.19 -21.53 11.60
CA ALA A 16 8.64 -20.17 11.87
C ALA A 16 10.14 -19.98 11.53
N PRO A 17 10.53 -18.96 10.75
CA PRO A 17 11.93 -18.73 10.45
C PRO A 17 12.68 -18.12 11.63
N ARG A 18 13.81 -18.73 11.99
CA ARG A 18 14.72 -18.24 13.03
C ARG A 18 15.33 -16.90 12.60
N ARG A 19 15.05 -15.86 13.41
CA ARG A 19 15.40 -14.43 13.28
C ARG A 19 14.66 -13.64 12.20
N ALA A 20 13.47 -13.15 12.57
CA ALA A 20 12.81 -12.04 11.91
C ALA A 20 13.74 -10.82 11.82
N VAL A 21 13.98 -10.35 10.61
CA VAL A 21 14.68 -9.08 10.42
C VAL A 21 13.67 -7.98 10.74
N ARG A 22 13.83 -7.28 11.87
CA ARG A 22 12.92 -6.21 12.37
C ARG A 22 12.67 -5.00 11.44
N ALA A 23 13.17 -5.02 10.20
CA ALA A 23 12.83 -3.99 9.23
C ALA A 23 11.53 -4.38 8.51
N LYS A 24 10.62 -3.42 8.38
CA LYS A 24 9.39 -3.56 7.59
C LYS A 24 9.55 -2.88 6.24
N LEU A 25 8.92 -3.43 5.20
CA LEU A 25 8.81 -2.81 3.89
C LEU A 25 7.34 -2.55 3.57
N PRO A 26 6.98 -1.39 3.01
CA PRO A 26 5.60 -1.13 2.64
C PRO A 26 5.18 -2.05 1.48
N CYS A 27 3.94 -2.53 1.50
CA CYS A 27 3.32 -3.16 0.34
C CYS A 27 3.30 -2.17 -0.83
N PHE A 28 3.67 -2.60 -2.03
CA PHE A 28 3.66 -1.71 -3.19
C PHE A 28 2.25 -1.37 -3.70
N LEU A 29 1.21 -2.05 -3.19
CA LEU A 29 -0.19 -1.76 -3.48
C LEU A 29 -0.85 -0.95 -2.35
N CYS A 30 -1.03 -1.53 -1.16
CA CYS A 30 -1.73 -0.87 -0.05
C CYS A 30 -0.81 -0.12 0.93
N GLN A 31 0.51 -0.25 0.79
CA GLN A 31 1.51 0.36 1.70
C GLN A 31 1.49 -0.13 3.15
N THR A 32 0.70 -1.15 3.48
CA THR A 32 0.76 -1.83 4.79
C THR A 32 2.19 -2.30 5.06
N ASP A 33 2.62 -2.13 6.31
CA ASP A 33 3.99 -2.35 6.78
C ASP A 33 4.28 -3.86 6.88
N LEU A 34 4.94 -4.43 5.86
CA LEU A 34 5.15 -5.88 5.73
C LEU A 34 6.44 -6.33 6.41
N GLU A 35 6.35 -7.46 7.11
CA GLU A 35 7.53 -8.12 7.68
C GLU A 35 8.37 -8.82 6.62
N ILE A 36 9.69 -8.64 6.73
CA ILE A 36 10.63 -9.37 5.88
C ILE A 36 10.92 -10.71 6.51
N ARG A 37 10.39 -11.75 5.87
CA ARG A 37 10.58 -13.15 6.26
C ARG A 37 11.74 -13.76 5.49
N THR A 38 12.26 -14.86 6.02
CA THR A 38 13.33 -15.65 5.38
C THR A 38 12.83 -17.08 5.26
N ASP A 39 12.98 -17.72 4.10
CA ASP A 39 12.60 -19.12 3.92
C ASP A 39 13.66 -20.07 4.51
N LYS A 40 13.38 -21.38 4.48
CA LYS A 40 14.31 -22.43 4.93
C LYS A 40 15.65 -22.45 4.19
N ASN A 41 15.72 -21.81 3.01
CA ASN A 41 16.91 -21.72 2.16
C ASN A 41 17.62 -20.36 2.30
N GLY A 42 17.22 -19.52 3.26
CA GLY A 42 17.80 -18.19 3.45
C GLY A 42 17.32 -17.11 2.47
N LYS A 43 16.31 -17.39 1.64
CA LYS A 43 15.72 -16.43 0.69
C LYS A 43 14.73 -15.54 1.39
N ARG A 44 14.83 -14.23 1.16
CA ARG A 44 13.91 -13.25 1.75
C ARG A 44 12.64 -13.10 0.92
N TYR A 45 11.52 -13.02 1.62
CA TYR A 45 10.20 -12.83 1.03
C TYR A 45 9.32 -11.96 1.93
N PHE A 46 8.25 -11.41 1.36
CA PHE A 46 7.23 -10.65 2.07
C PHE A 46 5.85 -10.94 1.46
N ILE A 47 4.81 -10.87 2.30
CA ILE A 47 3.43 -11.20 1.96
C ILE A 47 2.53 -10.08 2.47
N CYS A 48 1.58 -9.66 1.65
CA CYS A 48 0.47 -8.81 2.02
C CYS A 48 -0.83 -9.58 1.77
N ASP A 49 -1.45 -10.07 2.85
CA ASP A 49 -2.66 -10.88 2.77
C ASP A 49 -3.86 -10.08 2.24
N GLU A 50 -3.98 -8.81 2.67
CA GLU A 50 -5.03 -7.88 2.20
C GLU A 50 -5.02 -7.67 0.68
N CYS A 51 -3.82 -7.62 0.08
CA CYS A 51 -3.67 -7.45 -1.37
C CYS A 51 -3.48 -8.76 -2.13
N GLY A 52 -3.39 -9.91 -1.44
CA GLY A 52 -3.02 -11.19 -2.06
C GLY A 52 -1.64 -11.20 -2.73
N VAL A 53 -0.73 -10.33 -2.28
CA VAL A 53 0.59 -10.16 -2.90
C VAL A 53 1.64 -10.94 -2.13
N GLN A 54 2.46 -11.71 -2.85
CA GLN A 54 3.66 -12.33 -2.32
C GLN A 54 4.84 -12.06 -3.24
N ALA A 55 5.94 -11.57 -2.66
CA ALA A 55 7.13 -11.22 -3.42
C ALA A 55 8.37 -11.96 -2.88
N PHE A 56 9.19 -12.44 -3.83
CA PHE A 56 10.43 -13.13 -3.57
C PHE A 56 11.58 -12.41 -4.26
N VAL A 57 12.62 -12.04 -3.51
CA VAL A 57 13.82 -11.47 -4.10
C VAL A 57 14.79 -12.58 -4.47
N ARG A 58 14.96 -12.79 -5.77
CA ARG A 58 15.85 -13.81 -6.35
C ARG A 58 17.11 -13.15 -6.93
N ARG A 59 18.13 -13.99 -7.20
CA ARG A 59 19.47 -13.61 -7.70
C ARG A 59 20.32 -12.80 -6.70
N LYS A 60 21.64 -13.01 -6.72
CA LYS A 60 22.60 -12.44 -5.76
C LYS A 60 22.55 -10.91 -5.69
N LEU A 61 22.43 -10.25 -6.85
CA LEU A 61 22.34 -8.79 -6.93
C LEU A 61 21.09 -8.25 -6.21
N GLY A 62 19.91 -8.85 -6.49
CA GLY A 62 18.66 -8.46 -5.86
C GLY A 62 18.71 -8.65 -4.34
N ILE A 63 19.20 -9.80 -3.89
CA ILE A 63 19.37 -10.12 -2.46
C ILE A 63 20.28 -9.10 -1.76
N THR A 64 21.38 -8.72 -2.42
CA THR A 64 22.33 -7.73 -1.90
C THR A 64 21.70 -6.34 -1.81
N ARG A 65 20.96 -5.91 -2.84
CA ARG A 65 20.24 -4.62 -2.84
C ARG A 65 19.18 -4.58 -1.73
N LEU A 66 18.39 -5.64 -1.58
CA LEU A 66 17.42 -5.76 -0.48
C LEU A 66 18.11 -5.68 0.88
N ALA A 67 19.24 -6.37 1.07
CA ALA A 67 19.99 -6.30 2.33
C ALA A 67 20.47 -4.87 2.65
N LYS A 68 20.95 -4.13 1.64
CA LYS A 68 21.35 -2.72 1.79
C LYS A 68 20.15 -1.83 2.16
N LEU A 69 19.03 -1.97 1.45
CA LEU A 69 17.79 -1.23 1.73
C LEU A 69 17.31 -1.44 3.17
N VAL A 70 17.25 -2.70 3.59
CA VAL A 70 16.86 -3.08 4.96
C VAL A 70 17.75 -2.44 6.02
N ARG A 71 19.06 -2.41 5.79
CA ARG A 71 20.01 -1.74 6.71
C ARG A 71 19.78 -0.23 6.74
N ALA A 72 19.51 0.40 5.60
CA ALA A 72 19.22 1.83 5.52
C ALA A 72 17.93 2.18 6.28
N LEU A 73 16.86 1.41 6.11
CA LEU A 73 15.58 1.61 6.81
C LEU A 73 15.71 1.46 8.33
N LYS A 74 16.52 0.51 8.81
CA LYS A 74 16.85 0.40 10.25
C LYS A 74 17.55 1.64 10.78
N ARG A 75 18.51 2.18 10.01
CA ARG A 75 19.27 3.38 10.39
C ARG A 75 18.40 4.64 10.39
N GLN A 76 17.40 4.72 9.51
CA GLN A 76 16.43 5.82 9.52
C GLN A 76 15.53 5.72 10.75
N LYS A 77 14.92 4.57 11.04
CA LYS A 77 14.08 4.42 12.25
C LYS A 77 14.83 4.77 13.56
N SER A 78 16.15 4.58 13.63
CA SER A 78 16.97 5.00 14.77
C SER A 78 17.34 6.49 14.79
N LYS A 79 17.25 7.20 13.67
CA LYS A 79 17.57 8.63 13.55
C LYS A 79 16.34 9.53 13.54
N THR A 80 15.14 8.96 13.53
CA THR A 80 13.91 9.73 13.44
C THR A 80 13.00 9.53 14.65
N ASN A 81 13.31 10.24 15.74
CA ASN A 81 12.30 10.71 16.71
C ASN A 81 11.67 12.05 16.27
N SER A 82 11.99 12.54 15.06
CA SER A 82 11.48 13.82 14.53
C SER A 82 10.66 13.59 13.26
N GLY A 83 9.37 13.30 13.42
CA GLY A 83 8.29 13.45 12.42
C GLY A 83 8.67 13.56 10.94
N GLN A 84 9.41 12.60 10.37
CA GLN A 84 9.65 12.59 8.94
C GLN A 84 8.37 12.14 8.27
N LYS A 85 7.72 13.11 7.62
CA LYS A 85 6.66 12.93 6.64
C LYS A 85 7.07 11.79 5.72
N SER A 86 6.42 10.68 5.97
CA SER A 86 6.71 9.42 5.35
C SER A 86 6.20 9.47 3.90
N PRO A 87 6.65 8.57 3.01
CA PRO A 87 6.02 8.39 1.69
C PRO A 87 4.51 8.05 1.76
N PHE A 88 3.94 7.89 2.96
CA PHE A 88 2.55 7.54 3.23
C PHE A 88 1.60 8.73 3.04
N GLY A 89 2.10 9.95 2.85
CA GLY A 89 1.24 11.06 2.42
C GLY A 89 0.60 10.82 1.04
N PHE A 90 1.26 10.04 0.18
CA PHE A 90 0.78 9.79 -1.19
C PHE A 90 -0.35 8.74 -1.22
N SER A 91 -0.21 7.60 -0.53
CA SER A 91 -1.33 6.62 -0.44
C SER A 91 -2.48 7.15 0.37
N ALA A 92 -2.23 7.84 1.48
CA ALA A 92 -3.30 8.43 2.27
C ALA A 92 -4.12 9.41 1.43
N ALA A 93 -3.45 10.26 0.64
CA ALA A 93 -4.13 11.17 -0.29
C ALA A 93 -4.88 10.42 -1.41
N LEU A 94 -4.34 9.32 -1.94
CA LEU A 94 -5.03 8.52 -2.97
C LEU A 94 -6.28 7.83 -2.41
N ASN A 95 -6.19 7.23 -1.22
CA ASN A 95 -7.32 6.60 -0.54
C ASN A 95 -8.39 7.65 -0.19
N GLU A 96 -7.98 8.83 0.32
CA GLU A 96 -8.90 9.95 0.58
C GLU A 96 -9.61 10.41 -0.71
N ILE A 97 -8.89 10.49 -1.83
CA ILE A 97 -9.50 10.81 -3.14
C ILE A 97 -10.56 9.78 -3.54
N ASP A 98 -10.28 8.49 -3.38
CA ASP A 98 -11.22 7.42 -3.75
C ASP A 98 -12.47 7.43 -2.88
N GLU A 99 -12.32 7.60 -1.57
CA GLU A 99 -13.44 7.73 -0.64
C GLU A 99 -14.32 8.95 -0.97
N LEU A 100 -13.70 10.11 -1.23
CA LEU A 100 -14.40 11.33 -1.62
C LEU A 100 -15.15 11.15 -2.94
N LYS A 101 -14.54 10.50 -3.95
CA LYS A 101 -15.19 10.19 -5.23
C LYS A 101 -16.39 9.25 -5.05
N GLN A 102 -16.27 8.22 -4.21
CA GLN A 102 -17.38 7.33 -3.90
C GLN A 102 -18.53 8.07 -3.20
N ARG A 103 -18.22 8.98 -2.27
CA ARG A 103 -19.23 9.81 -1.59
C ARG A 103 -19.94 10.75 -2.56
N ILE A 104 -19.21 11.40 -3.47
CA ILE A 104 -19.80 12.21 -4.55
C ILE A 104 -20.69 11.34 -5.44
N LYS A 105 -20.25 10.14 -5.83
CA LYS A 105 -21.05 9.22 -6.65
C LYS A 105 -22.35 8.82 -5.94
N LYS A 106 -22.31 8.52 -4.63
CA LYS A 106 -23.51 8.26 -3.82
C LYS A 106 -24.41 9.50 -3.78
N LEU A 107 -23.86 10.69 -3.55
CA LEU A 107 -24.58 11.96 -3.56
C LEU A 107 -25.05 12.42 -4.94
N LYS A 108 -24.55 11.86 -6.06
CA LYS A 108 -25.13 12.09 -7.39
C LYS A 108 -26.19 11.04 -7.71
N ASN A 109 -26.01 9.79 -7.28
CA ASN A 109 -26.94 8.70 -7.58
C ASN A 109 -28.28 8.77 -6.82
N LYS A 110 -28.35 9.35 -5.60
CA LYS A 110 -29.67 9.59 -4.96
C LYS A 110 -30.46 10.74 -5.63
N ASN A 111 -30.12 11.17 -6.85
CA ASN A 111 -30.91 12.14 -7.64
C ASN A 111 -32.09 11.49 -8.39
N GLY A 112 -32.32 10.19 -8.23
CA GLY A 112 -33.35 9.47 -8.97
C GLY A 112 -34.81 9.86 -8.69
N PHE A 113 -35.14 10.77 -7.76
CA PHE A 113 -36.55 11.01 -7.43
C PHE A 113 -36.85 12.37 -6.72
N LEU A 114 -36.80 13.51 -7.41
CA LEU A 114 -37.50 14.75 -7.01
C LEU A 114 -36.89 15.73 -5.97
N SER A 115 -35.57 15.90 -5.80
CA SER A 115 -35.09 17.05 -4.99
C SER A 115 -33.80 17.69 -5.47
N SER A 116 -33.93 18.91 -6.01
CA SER A 116 -32.85 19.84 -6.34
C SER A 116 -32.40 20.54 -5.04
N ASP A 117 -31.96 19.74 -4.07
CA ASP A 117 -31.55 20.23 -2.75
C ASP A 117 -30.29 21.13 -2.89
N PRO A 118 -30.38 22.43 -2.58
CA PRO A 118 -29.26 23.36 -2.69
C PRO A 118 -28.11 23.03 -1.73
N ASP A 119 -28.38 22.43 -0.57
CA ASP A 119 -27.35 22.08 0.42
C ASP A 119 -26.53 20.88 -0.04
N ARG A 120 -27.19 19.92 -0.68
CA ARG A 120 -26.51 18.78 -1.33
C ARG A 120 -25.59 19.23 -2.46
N LYS A 121 -25.99 20.23 -3.25
CA LYS A 121 -25.10 20.83 -4.28
C LYS A 121 -23.88 21.49 -3.66
N ARG A 122 -24.04 22.16 -2.51
CA ARG A 122 -22.92 22.74 -1.76
C ARG A 122 -21.99 21.66 -1.21
N GLU A 123 -22.53 20.57 -0.67
CA GLU A 123 -21.73 19.44 -0.17
C GLU A 123 -20.90 18.81 -1.31
N ILE A 124 -21.51 18.54 -2.46
CA ILE A 124 -20.79 18.00 -3.63
C ILE A 124 -19.66 18.95 -4.05
N LYS A 125 -19.93 20.25 -4.14
CA LYS A 125 -18.93 21.26 -4.53
C LYS A 125 -17.76 21.34 -3.52
N ALA A 126 -18.06 21.23 -2.23
CA ALA A 126 -17.02 21.19 -1.19
C ALA A 126 -16.14 19.93 -1.30
N LEU A 127 -16.75 18.77 -1.53
CA LEU A 127 -16.02 17.51 -1.73
C LEU A 127 -15.16 17.55 -3.01
N GLU A 128 -15.69 18.10 -4.10
CA GLU A 128 -14.94 18.27 -5.36
C GLU A 128 -13.73 19.21 -5.19
N THR A 129 -13.87 20.27 -4.39
CA THR A 129 -12.78 21.20 -4.04
C THR A 129 -11.69 20.49 -3.22
N ARG A 130 -12.09 19.59 -2.32
CA ARG A 130 -11.12 18.81 -1.54
C ARG A 130 -10.35 17.82 -2.43
N VAL A 131 -11.03 17.16 -3.35
CA VAL A 131 -10.38 16.25 -4.32
C VAL A 131 -9.38 17.00 -5.19
N SER A 132 -9.74 18.18 -5.72
CA SER A 132 -8.83 18.96 -6.57
C SER A 132 -7.60 19.46 -5.81
N ALA A 133 -7.76 19.84 -4.53
CA ALA A 133 -6.64 20.23 -3.67
C ALA A 133 -5.65 19.06 -3.44
N LEU A 134 -6.16 17.86 -3.17
CA LEU A 134 -5.33 16.66 -3.01
C LEU A 134 -4.59 16.31 -4.31
N LEU A 135 -5.26 16.36 -5.46
CA LEU A 135 -4.64 16.12 -6.76
C LEU A 135 -3.51 17.12 -7.05
N SER A 136 -3.73 18.41 -6.79
CA SER A 136 -2.69 19.44 -6.96
C SER A 136 -1.47 19.20 -6.05
N MET A 137 -1.70 18.74 -4.82
CA MET A 137 -0.61 18.34 -3.92
C MET A 137 0.20 17.18 -4.48
N LEU A 138 -0.47 16.15 -5.04
CA LEU A 138 0.18 14.99 -5.65
C LEU A 138 0.98 15.38 -6.91
N GLU A 139 0.44 16.23 -7.77
CA GLU A 139 1.12 16.72 -8.97
C GLU A 139 2.42 17.47 -8.65
N LYS A 140 2.40 18.32 -7.62
CA LYS A 140 3.60 19.03 -7.16
C LYS A 140 4.68 18.07 -6.68
N HIS A 141 4.30 16.99 -6.02
CA HIS A 141 5.24 15.95 -5.58
C HIS A 141 5.74 15.09 -6.75
N ALA A 142 4.93 14.87 -7.80
CA ALA A 142 5.38 14.13 -8.97
C ALA A 142 6.47 14.89 -9.74
N LYS A 143 6.39 16.22 -9.81
CA LYS A 143 7.38 17.09 -10.47
C LYS A 143 8.75 17.13 -9.76
N THR A 144 8.80 16.82 -8.46
CA THR A 144 10.06 16.79 -7.70
C THR A 144 10.79 15.46 -7.77
N VAL A 145 10.16 14.40 -8.30
CA VAL A 145 10.79 13.10 -8.53
C VAL A 145 11.40 13.10 -9.94
N PRO A 146 12.73 12.96 -10.09
CA PRO A 146 13.35 12.91 -11.40
C PRO A 146 12.85 11.70 -12.20
N PRO A 147 12.66 11.82 -13.52
CA PRO A 147 12.22 10.71 -14.36
C PRO A 147 13.23 9.56 -14.25
N ILE A 148 12.71 8.34 -14.07
CA ILE A 148 13.53 7.12 -14.05
C ILE A 148 14.10 6.95 -15.46
N ALA A 149 15.39 7.23 -15.62
CA ALA A 149 16.12 6.98 -16.87
C ALA A 149 15.99 5.50 -17.25
N LYS A 150 15.55 5.24 -18.48
CA LYS A 150 15.39 3.90 -19.06
C LYS A 150 16.74 3.25 -19.34
#